data_AF-A0A8C3X368-F1
#
_entry.id   AF-A0A8C3X368-F1
#
_cell.length_a   1.000
_cell.length_b   1.000
_cell.length_c   1.000
_cell.angle_alpha   90.00
_cell.angle_beta   90.00
_cell.angle_gamma   90.00
#
_symmetry.space_group_name_H-M   'P 1'
#
loop_
_entity.id
_entity.type
_entity.pdbx_description
1 polymer ?
#
loop_
_entity_poly.entity_id
_entity_poly.type
_entity_poly.pdbx_seq_one_letter_code
_entity_poly.pdbx_strand_id
1 'polypeptide(L)'
;MSSREVLGQAARLASSGLLLQVLFRVITFVLNAFILRFLSKEIVGVVNVRVPLGVFWSLFLGWVWLQLLEVPDPNVVPHYGTGVVVFGLSAVVELLGEPLWVLAQAHMFVRLKVIAESLSVILKSILTALLVLWLPHWGLYIFSLAQLFFTAVLVFCYVIYFTKLLGSPESSKRQVLPVSRMTDLLPSITRSRAFVNWEEAKLTWSFFKQSFLKQILTEGERYVMTFLNVLNFGDQGVYDTVNNLGSLVARLIFQPIEESFYIFFAKVLEREKDATLQKQEDVAVAAAVLESLLKLALLTGLTITVFGFAYSQLALDIYGGAMLSSGSGPVLLRAYCLYVLLLAINGVTECFTFAAMSKEEVDRYNFTMLALSSSFLGLSYILTHWCGSVGFILANCFNMGIRITQSLRFIHRYYRKSPYRPLAGLHLSPVVLGTIALSGGVTAISEVFLCCEWGWPARLAHIALGALCLGVTLRMVFLRETKLIHFLRTQLAVPRLADKTT
;
A
#
# COMPACT_ATOMS: atom_id res chain seq x y z
N MET A 1 -7.16 23.37 22.48
CA MET A 1 -7.28 21.97 22.91
C MET A 1 -6.05 21.60 23.69
N SER A 2 -6.23 20.92 24.82
CA SER A 2 -5.10 20.38 25.59
C SER A 2 -4.46 19.22 24.83
N SER A 3 -3.13 19.05 24.92
CA SER A 3 -2.39 17.94 24.30
C SER A 3 -2.95 16.56 24.69
N ARG A 4 -3.58 16.45 25.86
CA ARG A 4 -4.30 15.22 26.28
C ARG A 4 -5.57 14.95 25.47
N GLU A 5 -6.31 15.98 25.08
CA GLU A 5 -7.51 15.85 24.25
C GLU A 5 -7.16 15.45 22.82
N VAL A 6 -6.08 16.02 22.28
CA VAL A 6 -5.57 15.69 20.94
C VAL A 6 -5.08 14.23 20.90
N LEU A 7 -4.40 13.77 21.96
CA LEU A 7 -3.96 12.38 22.09
C LEU A 7 -5.13 11.38 22.10
N GLY A 8 -6.17 11.66 22.90
CA GLY A 8 -7.36 10.81 22.96
C GLY A 8 -8.19 10.83 21.67
N GLN A 9 -8.09 11.88 20.86
CA GLN A 9 -8.66 11.90 19.51
C GLN A 9 -7.82 11.11 18.51
N ALA A 10 -6.48 11.21 18.56
CA ALA A 10 -5.58 10.47 17.69
C ALA A 10 -5.68 8.95 17.92
N ALA A 11 -5.76 8.49 19.18
CA ALA A 11 -5.97 7.08 19.50
C ALA A 11 -7.31 6.56 18.99
N ARG A 12 -8.38 7.36 19.11
CA ARG A 12 -9.68 7.05 18.51
C ARG A 12 -9.66 7.09 16.99
N LEU A 13 -8.89 7.99 16.37
CA LEU A 13 -8.70 8.03 14.92
C LEU A 13 -7.98 6.77 14.43
N ALA A 14 -6.93 6.33 15.13
CA ALA A 14 -6.20 5.10 14.81
C ALA A 14 -7.11 3.87 14.91
N SER A 15 -7.96 3.79 15.93
CA SER A 15 -8.95 2.71 16.05
C SER A 15 -10.10 2.84 15.03
N SER A 16 -10.37 4.04 14.53
CA SER A 16 -11.43 4.34 13.55
C SER A 16 -10.89 4.52 12.13
N GLY A 17 -9.63 4.16 11.86
CA GLY A 17 -8.90 4.48 10.62
C GLY A 17 -9.58 4.01 9.34
N LEU A 18 -10.40 2.96 9.44
CA LEU A 18 -11.27 2.49 8.36
C LEU A 18 -12.30 3.55 7.90
N LEU A 19 -12.85 4.33 8.83
CA LEU A 19 -13.82 5.40 8.57
C LEU A 19 -13.12 6.67 8.05
N LEU A 20 -11.86 6.88 8.42
CA LEU A 20 -11.04 8.01 7.98
C LEU A 20 -10.46 7.81 6.58
N GLN A 21 -10.13 6.58 6.17
CA GLN A 21 -9.82 6.27 4.76
C GLN A 21 -11.01 6.60 3.84
N VAL A 22 -12.24 6.41 4.33
CA VAL A 22 -13.46 6.85 3.64
C VAL A 22 -13.53 8.39 3.62
N LEU A 23 -13.19 9.07 4.70
CA LEU A 23 -13.15 10.54 4.77
C LEU A 23 -12.05 11.16 3.88
N PHE A 24 -10.87 10.55 3.77
CA PHE A 24 -9.80 10.99 2.87
C PHE A 24 -10.20 10.81 1.41
N ARG A 25 -10.91 9.72 1.06
CA ARG A 25 -11.56 9.61 -0.26
C ARG A 25 -12.56 10.76 -0.47
N VAL A 26 -13.26 11.22 0.57
CA VAL A 26 -14.16 12.39 0.53
C VAL A 26 -13.41 13.73 0.40
N ILE A 27 -12.23 13.89 1.00
CA ILE A 27 -11.41 15.11 0.88
C ILE A 27 -10.73 15.18 -0.50
N THR A 28 -10.15 14.08 -0.98
CA THR A 28 -9.65 13.97 -2.36
C THR A 28 -10.78 14.22 -3.36
N PHE A 29 -12.01 13.79 -3.03
CA PHE A 29 -13.22 14.10 -3.78
C PHE A 29 -13.60 15.59 -3.74
N VAL A 30 -13.40 16.31 -2.63
CA VAL A 30 -13.63 17.77 -2.54
C VAL A 30 -12.55 18.57 -3.28
N LEU A 31 -11.28 18.18 -3.17
CA LEU A 31 -10.17 18.79 -3.90
C LEU A 31 -10.29 18.57 -5.41
N ASN A 32 -10.64 17.35 -5.83
CA ASN A 32 -10.97 17.07 -7.22
C ASN A 32 -12.20 17.87 -7.66
N ALA A 33 -13.24 18.00 -6.83
CA ALA A 33 -14.43 18.82 -7.12
C ALA A 33 -14.13 20.32 -7.25
N PHE A 34 -13.14 20.85 -6.53
CA PHE A 34 -12.67 22.23 -6.67
C PHE A 34 -11.92 22.44 -8.00
N ILE A 35 -11.06 21.49 -8.37
CA ILE A 35 -10.33 21.49 -9.65
C ILE A 35 -11.31 21.36 -10.83
N LEU A 36 -12.37 20.58 -10.66
CA LEU A 36 -13.44 20.34 -11.65
C LEU A 36 -14.32 21.56 -11.94
N ARG A 37 -14.34 22.59 -11.08
CA ARG A 37 -15.06 23.85 -11.37
C ARG A 37 -14.43 24.67 -12.50
N PHE A 38 -13.22 24.32 -12.91
CA PHE A 38 -12.52 24.93 -14.04
C PHE A 38 -12.48 24.03 -15.28
N LEU A 39 -13.17 22.89 -15.27
CA LEU A 39 -13.19 21.98 -16.42
C LEU A 39 -14.23 22.41 -17.47
N SER A 40 -13.76 22.90 -18.62
CA SER A 40 -14.59 23.31 -19.76
C SER A 40 -14.94 22.12 -20.68
N LYS A 41 -15.91 22.32 -21.58
CA LYS A 41 -16.30 21.34 -22.63
C LYS A 41 -15.15 20.93 -23.56
N GLU A 42 -14.10 21.73 -23.67
CA GLU A 42 -12.93 21.46 -24.54
C GLU A 42 -12.10 20.26 -24.05
N ILE A 43 -12.14 19.98 -22.74
CA ILE A 43 -11.33 18.94 -22.10
C ILE A 43 -11.82 17.54 -22.48
N VAL A 44 -13.11 17.37 -22.77
CA VAL A 44 -13.68 16.08 -23.22
C VAL A 44 -13.14 15.69 -24.61
N GLY A 45 -12.82 16.69 -25.46
CA GLY A 45 -12.17 16.46 -26.75
C GLY A 45 -10.71 16.01 -26.60
N VAL A 46 -9.95 16.67 -25.69
CA VAL A 46 -8.56 16.30 -25.36
C VAL A 46 -8.48 14.90 -24.74
N VAL A 47 -9.48 14.54 -23.92
CA VAL A 47 -9.64 13.22 -23.33
C VAL A 47 -9.71 12.10 -24.37
N ASN A 48 -10.14 12.36 -25.60
CA ASN A 48 -10.25 11.34 -26.64
C ASN A 48 -8.95 11.04 -27.40
N VAL A 49 -7.96 11.95 -27.36
CA VAL A 49 -6.60 11.68 -27.86
C VAL A 49 -5.95 10.54 -27.07
N ARG A 50 -6.44 10.27 -25.85
CA ARG A 50 -5.97 9.18 -24.99
C ARG A 50 -6.23 7.80 -25.57
N VAL A 51 -7.31 7.60 -26.34
CA VAL A 51 -7.62 6.28 -26.91
C VAL A 51 -6.63 5.91 -28.03
N PRO A 52 -6.37 6.76 -29.05
CA PRO A 52 -5.31 6.51 -30.02
C PRO A 52 -3.92 6.36 -29.40
N LEU A 53 -3.59 7.20 -28.40
CA LEU A 53 -2.33 7.07 -27.65
C LEU A 53 -2.27 5.75 -26.88
N GLY A 54 -3.36 5.33 -26.26
CA GLY A 54 -3.48 4.07 -25.55
C GLY A 54 -3.32 2.85 -26.46
N VAL A 55 -3.91 2.89 -27.66
CA VAL A 55 -3.70 1.88 -28.70
C VAL A 55 -2.22 1.83 -29.11
N PHE A 56 -1.62 2.98 -29.39
CA PHE A 56 -0.18 3.07 -29.71
C PHE A 56 0.68 2.46 -28.60
N TRP A 57 0.47 2.85 -27.34
CA TRP A 57 1.26 2.34 -26.21
C TRP A 57 0.99 0.85 -25.94
N SER A 58 -0.25 0.37 -26.09
CA SER A 58 -0.60 -1.04 -25.94
C SER A 58 0.11 -1.91 -26.98
N LEU A 59 0.13 -1.47 -28.25
CA LEU A 59 0.84 -2.16 -29.33
C LEU A 59 2.36 -2.08 -29.16
N PHE A 60 2.90 -0.90 -28.84
CA PHE A 60 4.34 -0.69 -28.65
C PHE A 60 4.86 -1.50 -27.46
N LEU A 61 4.23 -1.39 -26.29
CA LEU A 61 4.63 -2.13 -25.10
C LEU A 61 4.38 -3.63 -25.24
N GLY A 62 3.29 -4.03 -25.90
CA GLY A 62 3.04 -5.43 -26.23
C GLY A 62 4.11 -6.01 -27.17
N TRP A 63 4.57 -5.23 -28.16
CA TRP A 63 5.69 -5.61 -29.02
C TRP A 63 7.00 -5.72 -28.24
N VAL A 64 7.34 -4.71 -27.42
CA VAL A 64 8.51 -4.75 -26.52
C VAL A 64 8.45 -6.00 -25.64
N TRP A 65 7.29 -6.29 -25.04
CA TRP A 65 7.12 -7.44 -24.17
C TRP A 65 7.32 -8.77 -24.88
N LEU A 66 6.83 -8.92 -26.11
CA LEU A 66 6.95 -10.17 -26.87
C LEU A 66 8.29 -10.36 -27.58
N GLN A 67 9.02 -9.27 -27.86
CA GLN A 67 10.23 -9.33 -28.69
C GLN A 67 11.52 -9.04 -27.91
N LEU A 68 11.46 -8.22 -26.85
CA LEU A 68 12.64 -7.81 -26.08
C LEU A 68 12.73 -8.48 -24.71
N LEU A 69 11.60 -8.95 -24.16
CA LEU A 69 11.59 -9.70 -22.90
C LEU A 69 11.53 -11.21 -23.15
N GLU A 70 11.90 -11.98 -22.13
CA GLU A 70 11.95 -13.43 -22.20
C GLU A 70 10.53 -14.01 -22.34
N VAL A 71 10.32 -14.80 -23.40
CA VAL A 71 9.04 -15.48 -23.65
C VAL A 71 9.13 -16.90 -23.07
N PRO A 72 8.25 -17.27 -22.11
CA PRO A 72 8.26 -18.61 -21.53
C PRO A 72 8.02 -19.71 -22.56
N ASP A 73 8.55 -20.91 -22.30
CA ASP A 73 8.28 -22.10 -23.11
C ASP A 73 6.76 -22.33 -23.23
N PRO A 74 6.20 -22.45 -24.45
CA PRO A 74 4.79 -22.72 -24.67
C PRO A 74 4.26 -23.99 -23.98
N ASN A 75 5.13 -24.96 -23.69
CA ASN A 75 4.77 -26.18 -22.95
C ASN A 75 4.51 -25.90 -21.46
N VAL A 76 5.13 -24.85 -20.91
CA VAL A 76 4.98 -24.45 -19.50
C VAL A 76 3.87 -23.40 -19.36
N VAL A 77 3.80 -22.44 -20.29
CA VAL A 77 2.77 -21.39 -20.29
C VAL A 77 2.08 -21.34 -21.66
N PRO A 78 0.99 -22.11 -21.84
CA PRO A 78 0.27 -22.12 -23.12
C PRO A 78 -0.38 -20.77 -23.38
N HIS A 79 -0.51 -20.43 -24.66
CA HIS A 79 -1.17 -19.21 -25.14
C HIS A 79 -0.60 -17.88 -24.60
N TYR A 80 0.68 -17.85 -24.18
CA TYR A 80 1.32 -16.67 -23.62
C TYR A 80 1.17 -15.42 -24.49
N GLY A 81 1.53 -15.52 -25.78
CA GLY A 81 1.44 -14.39 -26.72
C GLY A 81 0.02 -13.85 -26.88
N THR A 82 -0.97 -14.75 -26.95
CA THR A 82 -2.39 -14.38 -26.99
C THR A 82 -2.80 -13.68 -25.70
N GLY A 83 -2.35 -14.15 -24.54
CA GLY A 83 -2.61 -13.52 -23.25
C GLY A 83 -2.11 -12.08 -23.18
N VAL A 84 -0.90 -11.81 -23.68
CA VAL A 84 -0.33 -10.46 -23.74
C VAL A 84 -1.18 -9.53 -24.61
N VAL A 85 -1.60 -10.00 -25.80
CA VAL A 85 -2.49 -9.23 -26.68
C VAL A 85 -3.84 -8.95 -26.04
N VAL A 86 -4.43 -9.93 -25.34
CA VAL A 86 -5.72 -9.78 -24.65
C VAL A 86 -5.61 -8.81 -23.48
N PHE A 87 -4.52 -8.84 -22.71
CA PHE A 87 -4.26 -7.82 -21.68
C PHE A 87 -4.13 -6.43 -22.31
N GLY A 88 -3.37 -6.29 -23.41
CA GLY A 88 -3.25 -5.04 -24.14
C GLY A 88 -4.61 -4.53 -24.66
N LEU A 89 -5.46 -5.42 -25.16
CA LEU A 89 -6.82 -5.11 -25.58
C LEU A 89 -7.69 -4.66 -24.39
N SER A 90 -7.60 -5.33 -23.25
CA SER A 90 -8.34 -4.95 -22.05
C SER A 90 -8.01 -3.53 -21.57
N ALA A 91 -6.73 -3.13 -21.65
CA ALA A 91 -6.31 -1.77 -21.31
C ALA A 91 -6.93 -0.73 -22.27
N VAL A 92 -7.01 -1.04 -23.56
CA VAL A 92 -7.67 -0.16 -24.55
C VAL A 92 -9.17 -0.07 -24.27
N VAL A 93 -9.83 -1.19 -23.95
CA VAL A 93 -11.26 -1.21 -23.58
C VAL A 93 -11.52 -0.37 -22.33
N GLU A 94 -10.67 -0.49 -21.31
CA GLU A 94 -10.77 0.33 -20.09
C GLU A 94 -10.64 1.83 -20.38
N LEU A 95 -9.70 2.21 -21.25
CA LEU A 95 -9.52 3.59 -21.71
C LEU A 95 -10.76 4.15 -22.43
N LEU A 96 -11.53 3.31 -23.15
CA LEU A 96 -12.81 3.73 -23.75
C LEU A 96 -13.86 4.12 -22.69
N GLY A 97 -13.81 3.50 -21.50
CA GLY A 97 -14.71 3.81 -20.39
C GLY A 97 -14.29 5.04 -19.59
N GLU A 98 -13.02 5.45 -19.68
CA GLU A 98 -12.45 6.51 -18.86
C GLU A 98 -13.14 7.89 -19.02
N PRO A 99 -13.54 8.36 -20.22
CA PRO A 99 -14.30 9.61 -20.36
C PRO A 99 -15.59 9.60 -19.56
N LEU A 100 -16.32 8.47 -19.57
CA LEU A 100 -17.56 8.30 -18.81
C LEU A 100 -17.29 8.20 -17.31
N TRP A 101 -16.20 7.56 -16.91
CA TRP A 101 -15.75 7.52 -15.52
C TRP A 101 -15.39 8.92 -15.00
N VAL A 102 -14.66 9.72 -15.78
CA VAL A 102 -14.30 11.11 -15.45
C VAL A 102 -15.55 11.97 -15.37
N LEU A 103 -16.50 11.81 -16.30
CA LEU A 103 -17.78 12.52 -16.28
C LEU A 103 -18.60 12.14 -15.02
N ALA A 104 -18.65 10.85 -14.69
CA ALA A 104 -19.31 10.38 -13.47
C ALA A 104 -18.65 10.94 -12.21
N GLN A 105 -17.32 11.04 -12.19
CA GLN A 105 -16.57 11.68 -11.12
C GLN A 105 -16.82 13.18 -11.04
N ALA A 106 -16.88 13.87 -12.19
CA ALA A 106 -17.13 15.30 -12.31
C ALA A 106 -18.47 15.72 -11.73
N HIS A 107 -19.50 14.91 -11.98
CA HIS A 107 -20.87 15.14 -11.53
C HIS A 107 -21.21 14.38 -10.23
N MET A 108 -20.20 13.85 -9.53
CA MET A 108 -20.34 13.23 -8.21
C MET A 108 -21.30 12.02 -8.19
N PHE A 109 -21.37 11.25 -9.28
CA PHE A 109 -22.13 10.00 -9.36
C PHE A 109 -21.40 8.85 -8.64
N VAL A 110 -21.13 9.04 -7.35
CA VAL A 110 -20.35 8.09 -6.51
C VAL A 110 -21.01 6.71 -6.48
N ARG A 111 -22.34 6.65 -6.37
CA ARG A 111 -23.08 5.38 -6.35
C ARG A 111 -22.88 4.57 -7.62
N LEU A 112 -22.91 5.21 -8.79
CA LEU A 112 -22.66 4.55 -10.07
C LEU A 112 -21.26 3.95 -10.08
N LYS A 113 -20.25 4.73 -9.69
CA LYS A 113 -18.85 4.27 -9.67
C LYS A 113 -18.67 3.05 -8.78
N VAL A 114 -19.15 3.13 -7.54
CA VAL A 114 -19.04 2.03 -6.58
C VAL A 114 -19.74 0.78 -7.09
N ILE A 115 -20.95 0.90 -7.65
CA ILE A 115 -21.69 -0.26 -8.19
C ILE A 115 -20.98 -0.84 -9.41
N ALA A 116 -20.58 -0.02 -10.37
CA ALA A 116 -19.93 -0.46 -11.60
C ALA A 116 -18.58 -1.15 -11.32
N GLU A 117 -17.75 -0.56 -10.47
CA GLU A 117 -16.45 -1.13 -10.08
C GLU A 117 -16.65 -2.42 -9.28
N SER A 118 -17.53 -2.44 -8.27
CA SER A 118 -17.77 -3.63 -7.44
C SER A 118 -18.36 -4.79 -8.25
N LEU A 119 -19.36 -4.51 -9.10
CA LEU A 119 -19.97 -5.53 -9.95
C LEU A 119 -18.94 -6.13 -10.91
N SER A 120 -18.11 -5.30 -11.54
CA SER A 120 -17.07 -5.75 -12.46
C SER A 120 -16.05 -6.63 -11.73
N VAL A 121 -15.58 -6.24 -10.54
CA VAL A 121 -14.64 -7.04 -9.73
C VAL A 121 -15.24 -8.38 -9.32
N ILE A 122 -16.49 -8.40 -8.86
CA ILE A 122 -17.18 -9.63 -8.46
C ILE A 122 -17.31 -10.59 -9.65
N LEU A 123 -17.80 -10.08 -10.79
CA LEU A 123 -17.98 -10.87 -12.00
C LEU A 123 -16.65 -11.40 -12.56
N LYS A 124 -15.59 -10.58 -12.54
CA LYS A 124 -14.21 -11.01 -12.87
C LYS A 124 -13.76 -12.16 -11.98
N SER A 125 -13.97 -12.03 -10.67
CA SER A 125 -13.50 -13.00 -9.68
C SER A 125 -14.23 -14.34 -9.83
N ILE A 126 -15.56 -14.30 -10.03
CA ILE A 126 -16.37 -15.49 -10.32
C ILE A 126 -15.88 -16.15 -11.61
N LEU A 127 -15.73 -15.38 -12.70
CA LEU A 127 -15.27 -15.93 -13.98
C LEU A 127 -13.87 -16.55 -13.85
N THR A 128 -12.95 -15.88 -13.15
CA THR A 128 -11.60 -16.41 -12.90
C THR A 128 -11.67 -17.75 -12.16
N ALA A 129 -12.47 -17.82 -11.08
CA ALA A 129 -12.62 -19.04 -10.30
C ALA A 129 -13.22 -20.19 -11.13
N LEU A 130 -14.28 -19.93 -11.89
CA LEU A 130 -14.91 -20.94 -12.75
C LEU A 130 -13.96 -21.46 -13.84
N LEU A 131 -13.24 -20.55 -14.51
CA LEU A 131 -12.29 -20.92 -15.56
C LEU A 131 -11.08 -21.69 -14.99
N VAL A 132 -10.56 -21.32 -13.82
CA VAL A 132 -9.47 -22.05 -13.16
C VAL A 132 -9.92 -23.46 -12.75
N LEU A 133 -11.16 -23.63 -12.28
CA LEU A 133 -11.69 -24.94 -11.87
C LEU A 133 -12.02 -25.85 -13.05
N TRP A 134 -12.54 -25.31 -14.16
CA TRP A 134 -13.00 -26.10 -15.30
C TRP A 134 -11.96 -26.25 -16.42
N LEU A 135 -11.11 -25.25 -16.63
CA LEU A 135 -10.14 -25.19 -17.72
C LEU A 135 -8.73 -24.83 -17.22
N PRO A 136 -8.17 -25.55 -16.23
CA PRO A 136 -6.88 -25.19 -15.63
C PRO A 136 -5.71 -25.16 -16.64
N HIS A 137 -5.82 -25.93 -17.73
CA HIS A 137 -4.83 -25.98 -18.80
C HIS A 137 -4.67 -24.68 -19.60
N TRP A 138 -5.60 -23.72 -19.47
CA TRP A 138 -5.49 -22.41 -20.13
C TRP A 138 -4.52 -21.47 -19.41
N GLY A 139 -4.10 -21.78 -18.18
CA GLY A 139 -3.06 -21.05 -17.46
C GLY A 139 -3.28 -19.54 -17.44
N LEU A 140 -2.29 -18.78 -17.95
CA LEU A 140 -2.31 -17.31 -17.97
C LEU A 140 -3.47 -16.73 -18.80
N TYR A 141 -3.92 -17.43 -19.83
CA TYR A 141 -4.98 -16.94 -20.72
C TYR A 141 -6.28 -16.69 -19.97
N ILE A 142 -6.58 -17.49 -18.93
CA ILE A 142 -7.74 -17.31 -18.04
C ILE A 142 -7.77 -15.91 -17.44
N PHE A 143 -6.64 -15.46 -16.89
CA PHE A 143 -6.52 -14.16 -16.22
C PHE A 143 -6.66 -13.00 -17.21
N SER A 144 -6.11 -13.15 -18.42
CA SER A 144 -6.26 -12.16 -19.48
C SER A 144 -7.71 -12.02 -19.94
N LEU A 145 -8.42 -13.14 -20.12
CA LEU A 145 -9.82 -13.17 -20.52
C LEU A 145 -10.72 -12.58 -19.43
N ALA A 146 -10.46 -12.93 -18.16
CA ALA A 146 -11.19 -12.37 -17.03
C ALA A 146 -10.95 -10.85 -16.90
N GLN A 147 -9.73 -10.36 -17.17
CA GLN A 147 -9.44 -8.93 -17.22
C GLN A 147 -10.18 -8.23 -18.37
N LEU A 148 -10.22 -8.81 -19.56
CA LEU A 148 -11.02 -8.26 -20.67
C LEU A 148 -12.50 -8.20 -20.30
N PHE A 149 -13.04 -9.28 -19.72
CA PHE A 149 -14.43 -9.31 -19.25
C PHE A 149 -14.72 -8.24 -18.18
N PHE A 150 -13.83 -8.06 -17.21
CA PHE A 150 -13.90 -6.98 -16.22
C PHE A 150 -14.05 -5.60 -16.89
N THR A 151 -13.14 -5.27 -17.80
CA THR A 151 -13.13 -3.96 -18.47
C THR A 151 -14.37 -3.77 -19.34
N ALA A 152 -14.84 -4.82 -20.03
CA ALA A 152 -16.05 -4.79 -20.82
C ALA A 152 -17.31 -4.53 -19.97
N VAL A 153 -17.47 -5.23 -18.84
CA VAL A 153 -18.57 -5.00 -17.90
C VAL A 153 -18.54 -3.57 -17.36
N LEU A 154 -17.36 -3.09 -16.97
CA LEU A 154 -17.19 -1.73 -16.44
C LEU A 154 -17.65 -0.67 -17.45
N VAL A 155 -17.15 -0.76 -18.69
CA VAL A 155 -17.54 0.14 -19.79
C VAL A 155 -19.05 0.04 -20.05
N PHE A 156 -19.59 -1.18 -20.09
CA PHE A 156 -21.01 -1.41 -20.36
C PHE A 156 -21.91 -0.81 -19.28
N CYS A 157 -21.54 -0.88 -18.00
CA CYS A 157 -22.24 -0.22 -16.92
C CYS A 157 -22.32 1.31 -17.12
N TYR A 158 -21.20 1.94 -17.46
CA TYR A 158 -21.16 3.37 -17.74
C TYR A 158 -21.98 3.74 -18.98
N VAL A 159 -21.82 3.00 -20.08
CA VAL A 159 -22.55 3.22 -21.33
C VAL A 159 -24.06 3.11 -21.10
N ILE A 160 -24.54 2.05 -20.42
CA ILE A 160 -25.97 1.90 -20.11
C ILE A 160 -26.47 3.06 -19.27
N TYR A 161 -25.75 3.42 -18.21
CA TYR A 161 -26.19 4.47 -17.30
C TYR A 161 -26.31 5.81 -18.02
N PHE A 162 -25.29 6.23 -18.76
CA PHE A 162 -25.30 7.51 -19.47
C PHE A 162 -26.27 7.50 -20.66
N THR A 163 -26.46 6.37 -21.35
CA THR A 163 -27.50 6.26 -22.40
C THR A 163 -28.89 6.46 -21.79
N LYS A 164 -29.21 5.80 -20.67
CA LYS A 164 -30.50 5.95 -19.98
C LYS A 164 -30.69 7.36 -19.43
N LEU A 165 -29.63 7.96 -18.88
CA LEU A 165 -29.66 9.31 -18.32
C LEU A 165 -29.85 10.37 -19.41
N LEU A 166 -29.22 10.22 -20.57
CA LEU A 166 -29.36 11.13 -21.71
C LEU A 166 -30.66 10.90 -22.49
N GLY A 167 -31.18 9.67 -22.48
CA GLY A 167 -32.46 9.32 -23.12
C GLY A 167 -33.71 9.66 -22.30
N SER A 168 -33.57 10.00 -21.01
CA SER A 168 -34.71 10.37 -20.16
C SER A 168 -35.17 11.81 -20.40
N PRO A 169 -36.47 12.06 -20.65
CA PRO A 169 -37.00 13.41 -20.93
C PRO A 169 -36.85 14.39 -19.77
N GLU A 170 -36.60 13.92 -18.54
CA GLU A 170 -36.33 14.77 -17.36
C GLU A 170 -34.93 15.41 -17.39
N SER A 171 -33.98 14.82 -18.12
CA SER A 171 -32.59 15.30 -18.19
C SER A 171 -32.47 16.62 -18.96
N SER A 172 -33.29 16.77 -20.01
CA SER A 172 -33.36 17.97 -20.86
C SER A 172 -33.88 19.21 -20.10
N LYS A 173 -34.65 19.01 -19.02
CA LYS A 173 -35.17 20.10 -18.16
C LYS A 173 -34.21 20.55 -17.06
N ARG A 174 -33.17 19.77 -16.72
CA ARG A 174 -32.32 20.03 -15.54
C ARG A 174 -30.88 20.47 -15.85
N GLN A 175 -30.47 20.63 -17.11
CA GLN A 175 -29.09 21.04 -17.50
C GLN A 175 -27.99 20.31 -16.68
N VAL A 176 -28.17 19.02 -16.36
CA VAL A 176 -27.28 18.31 -15.41
C VAL A 176 -25.92 18.02 -16.04
N LEU A 177 -25.85 17.89 -17.37
CA LEU A 177 -24.66 17.45 -18.11
C LEU A 177 -24.38 18.35 -19.33
N PRO A 178 -23.11 18.69 -19.60
CA PRO A 178 -22.70 19.50 -20.75
C PRO A 178 -22.77 18.76 -22.10
N VAL A 179 -23.16 17.48 -22.10
CA VAL A 179 -23.18 16.56 -23.23
C VAL A 179 -24.63 16.24 -23.61
N SER A 180 -24.98 16.33 -24.90
CA SER A 180 -26.36 16.12 -25.37
C SER A 180 -26.57 14.75 -25.99
N ARG A 181 -25.51 14.14 -26.54
CA ARG A 181 -25.54 12.79 -27.11
C ARG A 181 -24.26 12.03 -26.76
N MET A 182 -24.35 10.70 -26.71
CA MET A 182 -23.19 9.84 -26.47
C MET A 182 -22.13 9.97 -27.58
N THR A 183 -22.53 10.44 -28.77
CA THR A 183 -21.64 10.77 -29.89
C THR A 183 -20.83 12.05 -29.67
N ASP A 184 -21.24 12.95 -28.78
CA ASP A 184 -20.48 14.18 -28.49
C ASP A 184 -19.24 13.88 -27.63
N LEU A 185 -19.17 12.67 -27.06
CA LEU A 185 -17.99 12.11 -26.41
C LEU A 185 -17.01 11.48 -27.39
N LEU A 186 -17.36 11.35 -28.68
CA LEU A 186 -16.45 10.89 -29.74
C LEU A 186 -15.69 12.09 -30.32
N PRO A 187 -14.52 11.89 -30.95
CA PRO A 187 -13.72 13.00 -31.45
C PRO A 187 -14.49 13.62 -32.62
N SER A 188 -15.13 14.76 -32.35
CA SER A 188 -15.69 15.59 -33.41
C SER A 188 -14.61 16.52 -33.90
N ILE A 189 -14.30 16.44 -35.20
CA ILE A 189 -13.47 17.42 -35.88
C ILE A 189 -14.28 18.72 -35.87
N THR A 190 -14.07 19.53 -34.84
CA THR A 190 -14.74 20.82 -34.71
C THR A 190 -14.23 21.73 -35.84
N ARG A 191 -15.15 22.47 -36.45
CA ARG A 191 -14.88 23.41 -37.56
C ARG A 191 -13.96 24.59 -37.17
N SER A 192 -13.54 24.70 -35.91
CA SER A 192 -12.55 25.68 -35.44
C SER A 192 -11.15 25.07 -35.51
N ARG A 193 -10.17 25.85 -35.99
CA ARG A 193 -8.84 25.41 -36.45
C ARG A 193 -7.87 24.90 -35.36
N ALA A 194 -8.34 24.57 -34.15
CA ALA A 194 -7.49 24.01 -33.10
C ALA A 194 -8.02 22.64 -32.67
N PHE A 195 -7.41 21.58 -33.22
CA PHE A 195 -7.71 20.18 -32.87
C PHE A 195 -7.42 19.86 -31.39
N VAL A 196 -6.56 20.66 -30.75
CA VAL A 196 -6.14 20.50 -29.34
C VAL A 196 -5.96 21.91 -28.74
N ASN A 197 -6.56 22.16 -27.57
CA ASN A 197 -6.24 23.34 -26.79
C ASN A 197 -4.82 23.21 -26.22
N TRP A 198 -3.89 24.04 -26.70
CA TRP A 198 -2.46 23.92 -26.38
C TRP A 198 -2.14 24.24 -24.92
N GLU A 199 -2.92 25.11 -24.28
CA GLU A 199 -2.73 25.42 -22.86
C GLU A 199 -3.11 24.23 -21.98
N GLU A 200 -4.26 23.61 -22.27
CA GLU A 200 -4.71 22.37 -21.61
C GLU A 200 -3.78 21.19 -21.91
N ALA A 201 -3.25 21.09 -23.12
CA ALA A 201 -2.28 20.06 -23.50
C ALA A 201 -0.95 20.22 -22.75
N LYS A 202 -0.45 21.46 -22.58
CA LYS A 202 0.76 21.74 -21.79
C LYS A 202 0.58 21.40 -20.32
N LEU A 203 -0.59 21.68 -19.76
CA LEU A 203 -0.95 21.30 -18.39
C LEU A 203 -1.04 19.77 -18.26
N THR A 204 -1.73 19.11 -19.18
CA THR A 204 -1.84 17.64 -19.23
C THR A 204 -0.48 16.97 -19.33
N TRP A 205 0.43 17.51 -20.15
CA TRP A 205 1.81 17.05 -20.26
C TRP A 205 2.60 17.18 -18.95
N SER A 206 2.37 18.26 -18.20
CA SER A 206 3.01 18.46 -16.90
C SER A 206 2.54 17.42 -15.89
N PHE A 207 1.23 17.13 -15.84
CA PHE A 207 0.69 16.05 -15.01
C PHE A 207 1.12 14.66 -15.47
N PHE A 208 1.23 14.42 -16.77
CA PHE A 208 1.76 13.18 -17.30
C PHE A 208 3.19 12.94 -16.82
N LYS A 209 4.07 13.94 -16.90
CA LYS A 209 5.44 13.86 -16.36
C LYS A 209 5.46 13.53 -14.87
N GLN A 210 4.61 14.17 -14.08
CA GLN A 210 4.51 13.93 -12.64
C GLN A 210 4.04 12.50 -12.35
N SER A 211 3.01 12.02 -13.04
CA SER A 211 2.48 10.66 -12.90
C SER A 211 3.49 9.61 -13.37
N PHE A 212 4.21 9.86 -14.46
CA PHE A 212 5.26 8.99 -14.97
C PHE A 212 6.44 8.89 -14.01
N LEU A 213 6.92 10.02 -13.48
CA LEU A 213 7.97 10.03 -12.47
C LEU A 213 7.52 9.28 -11.21
N LYS A 214 6.28 9.52 -10.76
CA LYS A 214 5.70 8.80 -9.64
C LYS A 214 5.66 7.29 -9.89
N GLN A 215 5.24 6.88 -11.08
CA GLN A 215 5.19 5.47 -11.48
C GLN A 215 6.58 4.80 -11.41
N ILE A 216 7.64 5.47 -11.88
CA ILE A 216 9.01 4.96 -11.77
C ILE A 216 9.44 4.86 -10.30
N LEU A 217 9.12 5.85 -9.48
CA LEU A 217 9.50 5.85 -8.06
C LEU A 217 8.73 4.81 -7.24
N THR A 218 7.49 4.48 -7.61
CA THR A 218 6.65 3.52 -6.87
C THR A 218 6.79 2.10 -7.37
N GLU A 219 6.87 1.89 -8.68
CA GLU A 219 6.95 0.57 -9.31
C GLU A 219 8.35 0.25 -9.87
N GLY A 220 9.35 1.07 -9.54
CA GLY A 220 10.75 0.89 -9.95
C GLY A 220 11.30 -0.48 -9.61
N GLU A 221 10.91 -1.04 -8.46
CA GLU A 221 11.25 -2.41 -8.06
C GLU A 221 10.72 -3.44 -9.06
N ARG A 222 9.45 -3.33 -9.49
CA ARG A 222 8.87 -4.20 -10.50
C ARG A 222 9.57 -4.05 -11.84
N TYR A 223 9.93 -2.82 -12.22
CA TYR A 223 10.69 -2.59 -13.45
C TYR A 223 12.06 -3.25 -13.41
N VAL A 224 12.77 -3.21 -12.29
CA VAL A 224 14.04 -3.94 -12.12
C VAL A 224 13.82 -5.44 -12.26
N MET A 225 12.78 -6.00 -11.64
CA MET A 225 12.44 -7.43 -11.77
C MET A 225 12.11 -7.83 -13.20
N THR A 226 11.30 -7.04 -13.90
CA THR A 226 10.83 -7.36 -15.26
C THR A 226 11.88 -7.09 -16.35
N PHE A 227 12.58 -5.96 -16.33
CA PHE A 227 13.43 -5.55 -17.46
C PHE A 227 14.88 -6.05 -17.35
N LEU A 228 15.37 -6.34 -16.14
CA LEU A 228 16.75 -6.80 -15.94
C LEU A 228 16.85 -8.33 -15.83
N ASN A 229 15.75 -9.07 -16.00
CA ASN A 229 15.66 -10.53 -15.91
C ASN A 229 16.41 -11.12 -14.70
N VAL A 230 16.41 -10.41 -13.57
CA VAL A 230 17.20 -10.82 -12.39
C VAL A 230 16.54 -11.99 -11.65
N LEU A 231 15.25 -12.23 -11.90
CA LEU A 231 14.47 -13.33 -11.36
C LEU A 231 13.67 -14.01 -12.47
N ASN A 232 13.54 -15.33 -12.40
CA ASN A 232 12.61 -16.07 -13.25
C ASN A 232 11.15 -15.74 -12.86
N PHE A 233 10.21 -15.85 -13.81
CA PHE A 233 8.78 -15.60 -13.62
C PHE A 233 8.17 -16.34 -12.42
N GLY A 234 8.60 -17.57 -12.15
CA GLY A 234 8.17 -18.33 -10.97
C GLY A 234 8.53 -17.64 -9.66
N ASP A 235 9.80 -17.24 -9.51
CA ASP A 235 10.28 -16.53 -8.31
C ASP A 235 9.68 -15.12 -8.19
N GLN A 236 9.41 -14.44 -9.31
CA GLN A 236 8.67 -13.17 -9.30
C GLN A 236 7.24 -13.36 -8.75
N GLY A 237 6.56 -14.44 -9.15
CA GLY A 237 5.22 -14.76 -8.65
C GLY A 237 5.18 -15.09 -7.15
N VAL A 238 6.15 -15.87 -6.68
CA VAL A 238 6.31 -16.17 -5.25
C VAL A 238 6.66 -14.92 -4.47
N TYR A 239 7.60 -14.10 -4.96
CA TYR A 239 7.97 -12.82 -4.38
C TYR A 239 6.77 -11.89 -4.25
N ASP A 240 6.01 -11.68 -5.33
CA ASP A 240 4.84 -10.79 -5.34
C ASP A 240 3.77 -11.27 -4.35
N THR A 241 3.57 -12.57 -4.23
CA THR A 241 2.61 -13.14 -3.28
C THR A 241 3.07 -12.94 -1.84
N VAL A 242 4.33 -13.24 -1.54
CA VAL A 242 4.92 -13.03 -0.21
C VAL A 242 4.95 -11.55 0.16
N ASN A 243 5.32 -10.66 -0.75
CA ASN A 243 5.33 -9.22 -0.53
C ASN A 243 3.93 -8.69 -0.24
N ASN A 244 2.92 -9.14 -1.00
CA ASN A 244 1.53 -8.77 -0.73
C ASN A 244 1.06 -9.29 0.63
N LEU A 245 1.33 -10.56 0.97
CA LEU A 245 0.95 -11.16 2.25
C LEU A 245 1.64 -10.45 3.43
N GLY A 246 2.96 -10.28 3.34
CA GLY A 246 3.78 -9.66 4.37
C GLY A 246 3.44 -8.18 4.60
N SER A 247 3.13 -7.44 3.53
CA SER A 247 2.77 -6.03 3.62
C SER A 247 1.42 -5.78 4.31
N LEU A 248 0.57 -6.80 4.48
CA LEU A 248 -0.74 -6.65 5.13
C LEU A 248 -0.62 -6.12 6.56
N VAL A 249 0.37 -6.58 7.33
CA VAL A 249 0.60 -6.08 8.68
C VAL A 249 0.89 -4.59 8.65
N ALA A 250 1.79 -4.16 7.77
CA ALA A 250 2.15 -2.75 7.64
C ALA A 250 0.93 -1.91 7.24
N ARG A 251 0.12 -2.38 6.27
CA ARG A 251 -1.07 -1.68 5.77
C ARG A 251 -2.22 -1.62 6.78
N LEU A 252 -2.45 -2.68 7.53
CA LEU A 252 -3.61 -2.80 8.42
C LEU A 252 -3.33 -2.32 9.84
N ILE A 253 -2.08 -2.42 10.31
CA ILE A 253 -1.71 -2.09 11.69
C ILE A 253 -0.86 -0.82 11.73
N PHE A 254 0.27 -0.79 11.03
CA PHE A 254 1.23 0.30 11.19
C PHE A 254 0.81 1.59 10.48
N GLN A 255 0.28 1.49 9.27
CA GLN A 255 -0.12 2.66 8.49
C GLN A 255 -1.20 3.52 9.19
N PRO A 256 -2.30 2.96 9.76
CA PRO A 256 -3.26 3.77 10.52
C PRO A 256 -2.65 4.43 11.76
N ILE A 257 -1.71 3.75 12.43
CA ILE A 257 -0.96 4.30 13.57
C ILE A 257 -0.09 5.48 13.09
N GLU A 258 0.68 5.27 12.03
CA GLU A 258 1.55 6.29 11.42
C GLU A 258 0.79 7.57 11.07
N GLU A 259 -0.30 7.43 10.31
CA GLU A 259 -1.13 8.56 9.87
C GLU A 259 -1.77 9.30 11.05
N SER A 260 -2.28 8.56 12.05
CA SER A 260 -2.94 9.16 13.21
C SER A 260 -1.97 9.91 14.12
N PHE A 261 -0.80 9.33 14.36
CA PHE A 261 0.21 9.95 15.23
C PHE A 261 1.01 11.04 14.51
N TYR A 262 1.12 11.01 13.18
CA TYR A 262 1.57 12.17 12.40
C TYR A 262 0.70 13.40 12.70
N ILE A 263 -0.62 13.26 12.60
CA ILE A 263 -1.57 14.36 12.87
C ILE A 263 -1.45 14.83 14.33
N PHE A 264 -1.30 13.90 15.27
CA PHE A 264 -1.08 14.23 16.67
C PHE A 264 0.17 15.10 16.86
N PHE A 265 1.33 14.65 16.37
CA PHE A 265 2.57 15.39 16.52
C PHE A 265 2.52 16.75 15.81
N ALA A 266 1.91 16.83 14.63
CA ALA A 266 1.78 18.07 13.87
C ALA A 266 0.86 19.11 14.55
N LYS A 267 -0.04 18.67 15.44
CA LYS A 267 -0.92 19.56 16.23
C LYS A 267 -0.30 19.96 17.57
N VAL A 268 0.52 19.10 18.17
CA VAL A 268 1.14 19.33 19.47
C VAL A 268 2.44 20.12 19.35
N LEU A 269 3.19 19.90 18.27
CA LEU A 269 4.45 20.58 18.01
C LEU A 269 4.26 21.72 17.02
N GLU A 270 4.95 22.82 17.26
CA GLU A 270 5.02 23.94 16.33
C GLU A 270 6.22 23.77 15.41
N ARG A 271 5.97 23.78 14.09
CA ARG A 271 7.05 23.77 13.09
C ARG A 271 7.93 25.00 13.23
N GLU A 272 9.20 24.87 12.80
CA GLU A 272 10.22 25.94 12.80
C GLU A 272 10.68 26.39 14.21
N LYS A 273 10.21 25.75 15.28
CA LYS A 273 10.68 26.00 16.64
C LYS A 273 11.44 24.82 17.23
N ASP A 274 12.61 25.10 17.78
CA ASP A 274 13.37 24.13 18.55
C ASP A 274 12.61 23.66 19.80
N ALA A 275 12.88 22.43 20.26
CA ALA A 275 12.25 21.84 21.44
C ALA A 275 12.39 22.68 22.73
N THR A 276 13.42 23.53 22.83
CA THR A 276 13.65 24.42 23.98
C THR A 276 12.79 25.68 23.96
N LEU A 277 12.34 26.11 22.78
CA LEU A 277 11.56 27.33 22.59
C LEU A 277 10.05 27.10 22.64
N GLN A 278 9.63 25.84 22.59
CA GLN A 278 8.23 25.42 22.67
C GLN A 278 7.79 25.23 24.12
N LYS A 279 6.47 25.12 24.31
CA LYS A 279 5.87 24.79 25.61
C LYS A 279 6.41 23.44 26.09
N GLN A 280 7.09 23.45 27.23
CA GLN A 280 7.75 22.26 27.75
C GLN A 280 6.78 21.12 28.08
N GLU A 281 5.52 21.43 28.40
CA GLU A 281 4.47 20.43 28.58
C GLU A 281 4.16 19.68 27.28
N ASP A 282 4.02 20.40 26.16
CA ASP A 282 3.70 19.81 24.86
C ASP A 282 4.85 18.94 24.34
N VAL A 283 6.10 19.40 24.52
CA VAL A 283 7.31 18.63 24.20
C VAL A 283 7.42 17.38 25.08
N ALA A 284 7.07 17.47 26.36
CA ALA A 284 7.04 16.31 27.26
C ALA A 284 6.03 15.26 26.81
N VAL A 285 4.82 15.71 26.45
CA VAL A 285 3.74 14.84 25.97
C VAL A 285 4.13 14.18 24.65
N ALA A 286 4.68 14.94 23.69
CA ALA A 286 5.18 14.39 22.43
C ALA A 286 6.29 13.36 22.66
N ALA A 287 7.24 13.62 23.57
CA ALA A 287 8.30 12.67 23.90
C ALA A 287 7.76 11.38 24.53
N ALA A 288 6.83 11.47 25.48
CA ALA A 288 6.25 10.29 26.15
C ALA A 288 5.42 9.42 25.18
N VAL A 289 4.69 10.07 24.27
CA VAL A 289 3.94 9.38 23.21
C VAL A 289 4.90 8.69 22.24
N LEU A 290 5.93 9.39 21.77
CA LEU A 290 6.94 8.82 20.88
C LEU A 290 7.67 7.63 21.52
N GLU A 291 8.06 7.73 22.79
CA GLU A 291 8.68 6.63 23.54
C GLU A 291 7.76 5.39 23.57
N SER A 292 6.48 5.60 23.87
CA SER A 292 5.48 4.53 23.95
C SER A 292 5.23 3.88 22.58
N LEU A 293 5.15 4.68 21.52
CA LEU A 293 4.96 4.18 20.15
C LEU A 293 6.16 3.41 19.63
N LEU A 294 7.38 3.91 19.85
CA LEU A 294 8.60 3.20 19.46
C LEU A 294 8.71 1.84 20.14
N LYS A 295 8.37 1.79 21.43
CA LYS A 295 8.33 0.54 22.19
C LYS A 295 7.27 -0.42 21.67
N LEU A 296 6.05 0.08 21.40
CA LEU A 296 4.97 -0.73 20.84
C LEU A 296 5.33 -1.29 19.46
N ALA A 297 5.89 -0.45 18.59
CA ALA A 297 6.33 -0.84 17.24
C ALA A 297 7.45 -1.89 17.31
N LEU A 298 8.45 -1.69 18.17
CA LEU A 298 9.54 -2.64 18.36
C LEU A 298 9.05 -3.98 18.90
N LEU A 299 8.17 -3.99 19.91
CA LEU A 299 7.61 -5.23 20.47
C LEU A 299 6.74 -5.99 19.45
N THR A 300 5.89 -5.26 18.73
CA THR A 300 5.01 -5.85 17.70
C THR A 300 5.85 -6.39 16.55
N GLY A 301 6.83 -5.60 16.07
CA GLY A 301 7.77 -6.00 15.03
C GLY A 301 8.57 -7.24 15.41
N LEU A 302 9.18 -7.26 16.60
CA LEU A 302 9.96 -8.42 17.09
C LEU A 302 9.11 -9.67 17.26
N THR A 303 7.87 -9.51 17.75
CA THR A 303 6.91 -10.63 17.85
C THR A 303 6.65 -11.20 16.46
N ILE A 304 6.36 -10.35 15.47
CA ILE A 304 6.13 -10.79 14.09
C ILE A 304 7.39 -11.41 13.47
N THR A 305 8.57 -10.86 13.73
CA THR A 305 9.82 -11.45 13.25
C THR A 305 10.02 -12.85 13.81
N VAL A 306 9.89 -13.04 15.12
CA VAL A 306 10.17 -14.31 15.78
C VAL A 306 9.14 -15.38 15.46
N PHE A 307 7.85 -15.08 15.64
CA PHE A 307 6.80 -16.06 15.34
C PHE A 307 6.61 -16.19 13.83
N GLY A 308 6.59 -15.09 13.08
CA GLY A 308 6.48 -15.15 11.62
C GLY A 308 7.58 -16.00 11.00
N PHE A 309 8.81 -15.96 11.53
CA PHE A 309 9.89 -16.82 11.03
C PHE A 309 9.58 -18.32 11.16
N ALA A 310 9.20 -18.77 12.36
CA ALA A 310 8.93 -20.18 12.66
C ALA A 310 7.64 -20.71 12.01
N TYR A 311 6.68 -19.82 11.71
CA TYR A 311 5.39 -20.20 11.12
C TYR A 311 5.31 -19.91 9.62
N SER A 312 6.38 -19.40 8.99
CA SER A 312 6.37 -19.01 7.57
C SER A 312 6.02 -20.18 6.64
N GLN A 313 6.63 -21.35 6.84
CA GLN A 313 6.37 -22.52 5.99
C GLN A 313 4.93 -23.01 6.14
N LEU A 314 4.43 -23.13 7.39
CA LEU A 314 3.05 -23.53 7.66
C LEU A 314 2.04 -22.52 7.10
N ALA A 315 2.28 -21.22 7.28
CA ALA A 315 1.40 -20.16 6.79
C ALA A 315 1.27 -20.19 5.27
N LEU A 316 2.38 -20.37 4.55
CA LEU A 316 2.38 -20.51 3.09
C LEU A 316 1.73 -21.81 2.63
N ASP A 317 1.91 -22.91 3.36
CA ASP A 317 1.29 -24.19 3.03
C ASP A 317 -0.24 -24.14 3.19
N ILE A 318 -0.74 -23.46 4.23
CA ILE A 318 -2.18 -23.23 4.40
C ILE A 318 -2.72 -22.30 3.31
N TYR A 319 -1.94 -21.30 2.89
CA TYR A 319 -2.39 -20.28 1.94
C TYR A 319 -2.40 -20.75 0.48
N GLY A 320 -1.30 -21.34 0.02
CA GLY A 320 -1.12 -21.75 -1.38
C GLY A 320 -0.55 -23.16 -1.57
N GLY A 321 -0.49 -23.97 -0.51
CA GLY A 321 0.02 -25.34 -0.55
C GLY A 321 1.49 -25.43 -0.91
N ALA A 322 1.90 -26.61 -1.40
CA ALA A 322 3.27 -26.92 -1.80
C ALA A 322 3.86 -25.92 -2.80
N MET A 323 3.03 -25.25 -3.62
CA MET A 323 3.50 -24.26 -4.58
C MET A 323 4.19 -23.05 -3.92
N LEU A 324 3.73 -22.65 -2.73
CA LEU A 324 4.34 -21.55 -1.97
C LEU A 324 5.18 -22.02 -0.79
N SER A 325 4.87 -23.19 -0.22
CA SER A 325 5.60 -23.73 0.93
C SER A 325 6.87 -24.49 0.54
N SER A 326 7.00 -24.89 -0.73
CA SER A 326 8.25 -25.41 -1.30
C SER A 326 9.04 -24.32 -2.03
N GLY A 327 10.35 -24.52 -2.18
CA GLY A 327 11.23 -23.56 -2.86
C GLY A 327 11.56 -22.31 -2.03
N SER A 328 11.57 -21.13 -2.68
CA SER A 328 12.04 -19.86 -2.11
C SER A 328 11.03 -19.18 -1.16
N GLY A 329 9.76 -19.58 -1.20
CA GLY A 329 8.66 -18.93 -0.47
C GLY A 329 8.86 -18.80 1.05
N PRO A 330 9.16 -19.88 1.80
CA PRO A 330 9.36 -19.79 3.24
C PRO A 330 10.53 -18.87 3.62
N VAL A 331 11.63 -18.90 2.86
CA VAL A 331 12.80 -18.04 3.12
C VAL A 331 12.48 -16.58 2.82
N LEU A 332 11.74 -16.31 1.75
CA LEU A 332 11.23 -14.98 1.43
C LEU A 332 10.34 -14.42 2.55
N LEU A 333 9.37 -15.21 3.03
CA LEU A 333 8.47 -14.74 4.09
C LEU A 333 9.22 -14.51 5.40
N ARG A 334 10.19 -15.36 5.74
CA ARG A 334 11.11 -15.16 6.88
C ARG A 334 11.88 -13.85 6.78
N ALA A 335 12.48 -13.56 5.61
CA ALA A 335 13.16 -12.29 5.37
C ALA A 335 12.19 -11.10 5.45
N TYR A 336 10.96 -11.28 4.96
CA TYR A 336 9.91 -10.28 5.05
C TYR A 336 9.49 -10.02 6.51
N CYS A 337 9.44 -11.02 7.37
CA CYS A 337 9.15 -10.84 8.80
C CYS A 337 10.21 -9.95 9.50
N LEU A 338 11.46 -9.98 9.06
CA LEU A 338 12.48 -9.01 9.47
C LEU A 338 12.20 -7.61 8.88
N TYR A 339 11.80 -7.55 7.61
CA TYR A 339 11.43 -6.29 6.97
C TYR A 339 10.26 -5.58 7.66
N VAL A 340 9.25 -6.33 8.13
CA VAL A 340 8.10 -5.81 8.90
C VAL A 340 8.54 -5.11 10.20
N LEU A 341 9.57 -5.61 10.88
CA LEU A 341 10.14 -4.93 12.04
C LEU A 341 10.73 -3.57 11.68
N LEU A 342 11.43 -3.49 10.54
CA LEU A 342 11.98 -2.21 10.06
C LEU A 342 10.86 -1.25 9.64
N LEU A 343 9.80 -1.74 8.97
CA LEU A 343 8.62 -0.93 8.65
C LEU A 343 7.96 -0.35 9.90
N ALA A 344 7.82 -1.16 10.96
CA ALA A 344 7.21 -0.72 12.22
C ALA A 344 7.97 0.46 12.84
N ILE A 345 9.30 0.33 12.94
CA ILE A 345 10.16 1.38 13.51
C ILE A 345 10.18 2.59 12.59
N ASN A 346 10.33 2.38 11.28
CA ASN A 346 10.38 3.45 10.29
C ASN A 346 9.13 4.32 10.35
N GLY A 347 7.93 3.74 10.28
CA GLY A 347 6.67 4.49 10.30
C GLY A 347 6.55 5.40 11.53
N VAL A 348 6.84 4.89 12.74
CA VAL A 348 6.79 5.71 13.97
C VAL A 348 7.85 6.80 13.98
N THR A 349 9.09 6.50 13.56
CA THR A 349 10.15 7.52 13.54
C THR A 349 9.88 8.60 12.49
N GLU A 350 9.44 8.23 11.28
CA GLU A 350 9.19 9.15 10.18
C GLU A 350 7.97 10.03 10.41
N CYS A 351 6.88 9.49 10.96
CA CYS A 351 5.69 10.29 11.24
C CYS A 351 6.00 11.42 12.23
N PHE A 352 6.84 11.17 13.24
CA PHE A 352 7.34 12.21 14.12
C PHE A 352 8.25 13.21 13.39
N THR A 353 9.23 12.72 12.61
CA THR A 353 10.18 13.63 11.95
C THR A 353 9.48 14.55 10.96
N PHE A 354 8.57 14.04 10.13
CA PHE A 354 7.81 14.86 9.18
C PHE A 354 6.84 15.83 9.86
N ALA A 355 6.35 15.49 11.05
CA ALA A 355 5.53 16.41 11.83
C ALA A 355 6.37 17.59 12.37
N ALA A 356 7.60 17.31 12.83
CA ALA A 356 8.45 18.26 13.53
C ALA A 356 9.43 19.06 12.64
N MET A 357 9.82 18.56 11.47
CA MET A 357 10.79 19.22 10.57
C MET A 357 10.28 20.56 10.04
N SER A 358 11.22 21.51 9.83
CA SER A 358 10.96 22.73 9.06
C SER A 358 10.79 22.44 7.57
N LYS A 359 10.30 23.41 6.81
CA LYS A 359 10.16 23.27 5.35
C LYS A 359 11.51 22.97 4.67
N GLU A 360 12.57 23.67 5.06
CA GLU A 360 13.92 23.51 4.51
C GLU A 360 14.51 22.14 4.86
N GLU A 361 14.19 21.61 6.04
CA GLU A 361 14.59 20.27 6.46
C GLU A 361 13.84 19.19 5.67
N VAL A 362 12.54 19.36 5.44
CA VAL A 362 11.73 18.47 4.59
C VAL A 362 12.25 18.45 3.16
N ASP A 363 12.55 19.61 2.58
CA ASP A 363 13.08 19.70 1.21
C ASP A 363 14.43 19.00 1.08
N ARG A 364 15.32 19.19 2.07
CA ARG A 364 16.61 18.49 2.13
C ARG A 364 16.45 16.99 2.34
N TYR A 365 15.50 16.58 3.18
CA TYR A 365 15.16 15.17 3.40
C TYR A 365 14.67 14.52 2.11
N ASN A 366 13.74 15.16 1.39
CA ASN A 366 13.20 14.68 0.12
C ASN A 366 14.28 14.56 -0.96
N PHE A 367 15.20 15.52 -1.04
CA PHE A 367 16.34 15.42 -1.97
C PHE A 367 17.27 14.26 -1.61
N THR A 368 17.52 14.05 -0.31
CA THR A 368 18.33 12.91 0.17
C THR A 368 17.65 11.58 -0.11
N MET A 369 16.33 11.49 0.11
CA MET A 369 15.51 10.32 -0.21
C MET A 369 15.57 10.00 -1.70
N LEU A 370 15.52 11.00 -2.58
CA LEU A 370 15.65 10.79 -4.02
C LEU A 370 16.99 10.12 -4.39
N ALA A 371 18.10 10.62 -3.81
CA ALA A 371 19.42 10.02 -4.03
C ALA A 371 19.51 8.58 -3.47
N LEU A 372 18.90 8.32 -2.31
CA LEU A 372 18.84 6.99 -1.71
C LEU A 372 17.99 6.01 -2.52
N SER A 373 16.89 6.46 -3.13
CA SER A 373 16.07 5.64 -4.03
C SER A 373 16.86 5.17 -5.26
N SER A 374 17.74 5.99 -5.80
CA SER A 374 18.65 5.56 -6.88
C SER A 374 19.68 4.53 -6.40
N SER A 375 20.24 4.71 -5.19
CA SER A 375 21.15 3.73 -4.58
C SER A 375 20.44 2.40 -4.28
N PHE A 376 19.16 2.42 -3.90
CA PHE A 376 18.35 1.23 -3.68
C PHE A 376 18.23 0.40 -4.96
N LEU A 377 17.97 1.01 -6.12
CA LEU A 377 17.88 0.27 -7.39
C LEU A 377 19.19 -0.45 -7.72
N GLY A 378 20.33 0.21 -7.53
CA GLY A 378 21.65 -0.40 -7.74
C GLY A 378 21.93 -1.54 -6.75
N LEU A 379 21.59 -1.36 -5.48
CA LEU A 379 21.79 -2.38 -4.45
C LEU A 379 20.86 -3.58 -4.65
N SER A 380 19.61 -3.35 -5.06
CA SER A 380 18.65 -4.40 -5.42
C SER A 380 19.17 -5.25 -6.57
N TYR A 381 19.77 -4.65 -7.59
CA TYR A 381 20.41 -5.39 -8.68
C TYR A 381 21.54 -6.30 -8.16
N ILE A 382 22.46 -5.75 -7.35
CA ILE A 382 23.62 -6.49 -6.81
C ILE A 382 23.18 -7.64 -5.89
N LEU A 383 22.32 -7.35 -4.90
CA LEU A 383 21.87 -8.35 -3.92
C LEU A 383 21.03 -9.46 -4.56
N THR A 384 20.25 -9.13 -5.59
CA THR A 384 19.44 -10.14 -6.28
C THR A 384 20.31 -11.08 -7.10
N HIS A 385 21.41 -10.61 -7.69
CA HIS A 385 22.38 -11.49 -8.32
C HIS A 385 23.01 -12.49 -7.33
N TRP A 386 23.13 -12.13 -6.04
CA TRP A 386 23.77 -12.99 -5.04
C TRP A 386 22.80 -13.88 -4.28
N CYS A 387 21.59 -13.38 -3.99
CA CYS A 387 20.62 -14.02 -3.09
C CYS A 387 19.24 -14.26 -3.75
N GLY A 388 19.13 -14.09 -5.06
CA GLY A 388 17.85 -14.21 -5.77
C GLY A 388 16.79 -13.25 -5.22
N SER A 389 15.55 -13.72 -5.14
CA SER A 389 14.39 -12.91 -4.72
C SER A 389 14.50 -12.40 -3.28
N VAL A 390 15.22 -13.11 -2.41
CA VAL A 390 15.52 -12.66 -1.04
C VAL A 390 16.40 -11.40 -1.06
N GLY A 391 17.28 -11.27 -2.06
CA GLY A 391 18.12 -10.10 -2.27
C GLY A 391 17.33 -8.80 -2.39
N PHE A 392 16.15 -8.82 -3.04
CA PHE A 392 15.26 -7.65 -3.10
C PHE A 392 14.72 -7.25 -1.72
N ILE A 393 14.28 -8.22 -0.90
CA ILE A 393 13.82 -7.93 0.46
C ILE A 393 14.96 -7.33 1.29
N LEU A 394 16.17 -7.88 1.17
CA LEU A 394 17.35 -7.38 1.88
C LEU A 394 17.74 -5.96 1.43
N ALA A 395 17.64 -5.65 0.13
CA ALA A 395 17.84 -4.30 -0.38
C ALA A 395 16.83 -3.31 0.21
N ASN A 396 15.56 -3.73 0.31
CA ASN A 396 14.50 -2.97 0.97
C ASN A 396 14.78 -2.79 2.47
N CYS A 397 15.27 -3.82 3.16
CA CYS A 397 15.72 -3.73 4.56
C CYS A 397 16.85 -2.71 4.72
N PHE A 398 17.84 -2.71 3.82
CA PHE A 398 18.93 -1.74 3.86
C PHE A 398 18.43 -0.31 3.63
N ASN A 399 17.55 -0.11 2.65
CA ASN A 399 16.92 1.18 2.39
C ASN A 399 16.15 1.69 3.63
N MET A 400 15.34 0.84 4.27
CA MET A 400 14.66 1.19 5.52
C MET A 400 15.63 1.45 6.66
N GLY A 401 16.73 0.71 6.75
CA GLY A 401 17.77 0.94 7.75
C GLY A 401 18.38 2.34 7.66
N ILE A 402 18.66 2.82 6.44
CA ILE A 402 19.15 4.19 6.22
C ILE A 402 18.11 5.21 6.65
N ARG A 403 16.85 5.04 6.22
CA ARG A 403 15.73 5.93 6.57
C ARG A 403 15.54 6.04 8.07
N ILE A 404 15.45 4.90 8.77
CA ILE A 404 15.39 4.84 10.24
C ILE A 404 16.58 5.59 10.85
N THR A 405 17.80 5.37 10.36
CA THR A 405 18.98 6.03 10.90
C THR A 405 18.90 7.55 10.75
N GLN A 406 18.41 8.06 9.62
CA GLN A 406 18.20 9.50 9.41
C GLN A 406 17.14 10.07 10.36
N SER A 407 16.01 9.40 10.50
CA SER A 407 14.93 9.81 11.41
C SER A 407 15.39 9.78 12.87
N LEU A 408 16.13 8.74 13.29
CA LEU A 408 16.70 8.65 14.63
C LEU A 408 17.74 9.76 14.90
N ARG A 409 18.59 10.09 13.92
CA ARG A 409 19.54 11.21 14.03
C ARG A 409 18.81 12.54 14.21
N PHE A 410 17.72 12.76 13.47
CA PHE A 410 16.89 13.95 13.64
C PHE A 410 16.24 14.00 15.02
N ILE A 411 15.57 12.93 15.47
CA ILE A 411 14.93 12.85 16.78
C ILE A 411 15.96 13.11 17.89
N HIS A 412 17.13 12.48 17.80
CA HIS A 412 18.21 12.70 18.77
C HIS A 412 18.64 14.17 18.81
N ARG A 413 18.86 14.79 17.64
CA ARG A 413 19.24 16.21 17.54
C ARG A 413 18.17 17.13 18.10
N TYR A 414 16.90 16.85 17.81
CA TYR A 414 15.74 17.64 18.26
C TYR A 414 15.62 17.66 19.79
N TYR A 415 15.76 16.51 20.44
CA TYR A 415 15.69 16.39 21.90
C TYR A 415 17.04 16.59 22.62
N ARG A 416 18.16 16.79 21.91
CA ARG A 416 19.51 16.88 22.51
C ARG A 416 19.62 17.95 23.61
N LYS A 417 18.94 19.08 23.42
CA LYS A 417 18.96 20.22 24.36
C LYS A 417 17.81 20.20 25.37
N SER A 418 16.93 19.20 25.33
CA SER A 418 15.80 19.07 26.24
C SER A 418 16.04 17.93 27.25
N PRO A 419 15.31 17.88 28.38
CA PRO A 419 15.49 16.83 29.38
C PRO A 419 14.91 15.47 28.96
N TYR A 420 14.15 15.42 27.86
CA TYR A 420 13.39 14.23 27.45
C TYR A 420 14.20 13.33 26.51
N ARG A 421 14.05 12.00 26.65
CA ARG A 421 14.79 11.00 25.86
C ARG A 421 13.85 9.94 25.26
N PRO A 422 13.03 10.29 24.25
CA PRO A 422 12.03 9.37 23.69
C PRO A 422 12.62 8.11 23.04
N LEU A 423 13.88 8.17 22.59
CA LEU A 423 14.58 7.02 22.01
C LEU A 423 14.82 5.88 23.02
N ALA A 424 14.63 6.12 24.33
CA ALA A 424 14.62 5.06 25.33
C ALA A 424 13.51 4.01 25.07
N GLY A 425 12.49 4.34 24.26
CA GLY A 425 11.45 3.40 23.83
C GLY A 425 12.00 2.21 23.03
N LEU A 426 13.17 2.36 22.39
CA LEU A 426 13.86 1.28 21.69
C LEU A 426 14.61 0.32 22.64
N HIS A 427 14.71 0.66 23.92
CA HIS A 427 15.31 -0.23 24.92
C HIS A 427 14.22 -1.07 25.59
N LEU A 428 14.25 -2.37 25.32
CA LEU A 428 13.37 -3.36 25.95
C LEU A 428 14.03 -3.94 27.21
N SER A 429 13.20 -4.38 28.15
CA SER A 429 13.68 -5.14 29.30
C SER A 429 14.45 -6.39 28.84
N PRO A 430 15.65 -6.68 29.39
CA PRO A 430 16.40 -7.90 29.07
C PRO A 430 15.60 -9.19 29.29
N VAL A 431 14.66 -9.17 30.25
CA VAL A 431 13.77 -10.30 30.53
C VAL A 431 12.80 -10.53 29.36
N VAL A 432 12.23 -9.47 28.80
CA VAL A 432 11.31 -9.56 27.66
C VAL A 432 12.06 -10.04 26.42
N LEU A 433 13.25 -9.52 26.17
CA LEU A 433 14.12 -10.00 25.08
C LEU A 433 14.48 -11.49 25.27
N GLY A 434 14.82 -11.89 26.50
CA GLY A 434 15.09 -13.29 26.84
C GLY A 434 13.89 -14.20 26.61
N THR A 435 12.68 -13.75 26.98
CA THR A 435 11.43 -14.49 26.71
C THR A 435 11.16 -14.60 25.21
N ILE A 436 11.28 -13.51 24.45
CA ILE A 436 11.09 -13.51 23.00
C ILE A 436 12.09 -14.47 22.33
N ALA A 437 13.37 -14.40 22.71
CA ALA A 437 14.41 -15.28 22.17
C ALA A 437 14.15 -16.76 22.52
N LEU A 438 13.76 -17.05 23.77
CA LEU A 438 13.42 -18.41 24.20
C LEU A 438 12.19 -18.94 23.45
N SER A 439 11.12 -18.15 23.36
CA SER A 439 9.92 -18.49 22.58
C SER A 439 10.27 -18.74 21.12
N GLY A 440 11.13 -17.91 20.52
CA GLY A 440 11.63 -18.10 19.17
C GLY A 440 12.39 -19.40 18.96
N GLY A 441 13.31 -19.72 19.88
CA GLY A 441 14.04 -20.99 19.86
C GLY A 441 13.10 -22.19 19.98
N VAL A 442 12.14 -22.15 20.90
CA VAL A 442 11.14 -23.22 21.09
C VAL A 442 10.27 -23.38 19.84
N THR A 443 9.78 -22.29 19.24
CA THR A 443 8.95 -22.38 18.03
C THR A 443 9.75 -22.81 16.81
N ALA A 444 11.01 -22.40 16.66
CA ALA A 444 11.87 -22.85 15.57
C ALA A 444 12.19 -24.36 15.68
N ILE A 445 12.49 -24.85 16.89
CA ILE A 445 12.65 -26.29 17.13
C ILE A 445 11.35 -27.03 16.81
N SER A 446 10.22 -26.48 17.25
CA SER A 446 8.90 -27.06 16.97
C SER A 446 8.58 -27.14 15.49
N GLU A 447 8.99 -26.14 14.70
CA GLU A 447 8.85 -26.17 13.24
C GLU A 447 9.56 -27.38 12.65
N VAL A 448 10.83 -27.59 13.02
CA VAL A 448 11.65 -28.71 12.52
C VAL A 448 11.06 -30.09 12.87
N PHE A 449 10.49 -30.24 14.07
CA PHE A 449 9.99 -31.54 14.53
C PHE A 449 8.52 -31.82 14.20
N LEU A 450 7.66 -30.79 14.15
CA LEU A 450 6.20 -30.94 14.03
C LEU A 450 5.65 -30.45 12.69
N CYS A 451 6.36 -29.61 11.94
CA CYS A 451 5.97 -29.15 10.62
C CYS A 451 6.81 -29.84 9.53
N CYS A 452 6.29 -30.22 8.37
CA CYS A 452 4.88 -30.25 7.95
C CYS A 452 4.51 -31.58 7.25
N GLU A 453 5.31 -32.63 7.46
CA GLU A 453 5.18 -33.94 6.80
C GLU A 453 4.23 -34.90 7.54
N TRP A 454 4.05 -34.73 8.85
CA TRP A 454 3.33 -35.67 9.72
C TRP A 454 1.80 -35.42 9.77
N GLY A 455 1.27 -34.68 8.78
CA GLY A 455 -0.15 -34.37 8.65
C GLY A 455 -0.68 -33.30 9.63
N TRP A 456 -2.00 -33.11 9.62
CA TRP A 456 -2.70 -32.08 10.41
C TRP A 456 -2.52 -32.17 11.93
N PRO A 457 -2.45 -33.35 12.58
CA PRO A 457 -2.26 -33.42 14.03
C PRO A 457 -0.95 -32.73 14.49
N ALA A 458 0.15 -32.96 13.76
CA ALA A 458 1.44 -32.34 14.07
C ALA A 458 1.43 -30.82 13.79
N ARG A 459 0.77 -30.40 12.71
CA ARG A 459 0.54 -28.96 12.41
C ARG A 459 -0.24 -28.26 13.51
N LEU A 460 -1.31 -28.89 14.02
CA LEU A 460 -2.11 -28.35 15.12
C LEU A 460 -1.30 -28.29 16.43
N ALA A 461 -0.46 -29.30 16.70
CA ALA A 461 0.44 -29.28 17.85
C ALA A 461 1.46 -28.13 17.75
N HIS A 462 2.03 -27.89 16.57
CA HIS A 462 2.90 -26.75 16.31
C HIS A 462 2.19 -25.40 16.53
N ILE A 463 0.95 -25.24 16.04
CA ILE A 463 0.13 -24.04 16.27
C ILE A 463 -0.14 -23.85 17.76
N ALA A 464 -0.51 -24.92 18.48
CA ALA A 464 -0.83 -24.86 19.90
C ALA A 464 0.39 -24.42 20.73
N LEU A 465 1.58 -24.94 20.43
CA LEU A 465 2.82 -24.54 21.10
C LEU A 465 3.15 -23.06 20.83
N GLY A 466 2.93 -22.58 19.61
CA GLY A 466 3.08 -21.18 19.24
C GLY A 466 2.14 -20.27 20.01
N ALA A 467 0.87 -20.64 20.09
CA ALA A 467 -0.13 -19.90 20.85
C ALA A 467 0.24 -19.79 22.34
N LEU A 468 0.78 -20.88 22.93
CA LEU A 468 1.27 -20.86 24.30
C LEU A 468 2.48 -19.94 24.46
N CYS A 469 3.48 -20.04 23.58
CA CYS A 469 4.68 -19.19 23.61
C CYS A 469 4.34 -17.70 23.41
N LEU A 470 3.41 -17.40 22.50
CA LEU A 470 2.90 -16.05 22.29
C LEU A 470 2.17 -15.55 23.54
N GLY A 471 1.31 -16.37 24.15
CA GLY A 471 0.63 -16.02 25.40
C GLY A 471 1.60 -15.70 26.54
N VAL A 472 2.66 -16.49 26.70
CA VAL A 472 3.74 -16.24 27.67
C VAL A 472 4.46 -14.93 27.35
N THR A 473 4.80 -14.70 26.10
CA THR A 473 5.48 -13.47 25.65
C THR A 473 4.63 -12.24 25.94
N LEU A 474 3.33 -12.26 25.56
CA LEU A 474 2.39 -11.17 25.82
C LEU A 474 2.19 -10.93 27.32
N ARG A 475 2.12 -11.99 28.13
CA ARG A 475 2.05 -11.89 29.59
C ARG A 475 3.32 -11.24 30.16
N MET A 476 4.50 -11.60 29.67
CA MET A 476 5.76 -11.01 30.14
C MET A 476 5.89 -9.54 29.75
N VAL A 477 5.47 -9.17 28.53
CA VAL A 477 5.32 -7.77 28.13
C VAL A 477 4.36 -7.05 29.08
N PHE A 478 3.22 -7.68 29.38
CA PHE A 478 2.22 -7.11 30.28
C PHE A 478 2.74 -6.88 31.72
N LEU A 479 3.67 -7.71 32.20
CA LEU A 479 4.22 -7.58 33.55
C LEU A 479 5.40 -6.62 33.63
N ARG A 480 6.22 -6.53 32.58
CA ARG A 480 7.48 -5.78 32.60
C ARG A 480 7.39 -4.39 31.98
N GLU A 481 6.46 -4.16 31.05
CA GLU A 481 6.32 -2.90 30.32
C GLU A 481 5.14 -2.06 30.86
N THR A 482 5.16 -1.77 32.16
CA THR A 482 4.06 -1.09 32.88
C THR A 482 3.73 0.29 32.33
N LYS A 483 4.74 1.06 31.88
CA LYS A 483 4.55 2.39 31.26
C LYS A 483 3.75 2.30 29.96
N LEU A 484 4.09 1.34 29.09
CA LEU A 484 3.38 1.13 27.82
C LEU A 484 1.93 0.72 28.07
N ILE A 485 1.70 -0.16 29.04
CA ILE A 485 0.34 -0.64 29.35
C ILE A 485 -0.50 0.46 29.96
N HIS A 486 0.09 1.30 30.81
CA HIS A 486 -0.60 2.46 31.33
C HIS A 486 -1.00 3.41 30.20
N PHE A 487 -0.10 3.66 29.23
CA PHE A 487 -0.41 4.41 28.02
C PHE A 487 -1.54 3.77 27.21
N LEU A 488 -1.48 2.47 26.92
CA LEU A 488 -2.52 1.76 26.17
C LEU A 488 -3.86 1.78 26.91
N ARG A 489 -3.88 1.55 28.22
CA ARG A 489 -5.11 1.59 29.04
C ARG A 489 -5.73 2.98 29.09
N THR A 490 -4.94 4.03 29.17
CA THR A 490 -5.46 5.40 29.22
C THR A 490 -5.95 5.89 27.86
N GLN A 491 -5.42 5.36 26.75
CA GLN A 491 -5.71 5.86 25.39
C GLN A 491 -6.64 4.96 24.55
N LEU A 492 -6.59 3.63 24.69
CA LEU A 492 -7.47 2.68 23.97
C LEU A 492 -8.73 2.33 24.76
N ALA A 493 -8.75 2.50 26.08
CA ALA A 493 -9.98 2.37 26.85
C ALA A 493 -10.72 3.72 26.87
N VAL A 494 -11.69 3.90 25.98
CA VAL A 494 -12.69 4.96 26.05
C VAL A 494 -14.04 4.34 26.46
N PRO A 495 -14.90 5.06 27.20
CA PRO A 495 -14.98 5.18 28.65
C PRO A 495 -15.98 4.16 29.25
N ARG A 496 -15.59 3.34 30.23
CA ARG A 496 -16.60 2.65 31.05
C ARG A 496 -17.00 3.56 32.22
N LEU A 497 -18.22 4.10 32.12
CA LEU A 497 -19.02 4.69 33.19
C LEU A 497 -18.41 5.91 33.92
N ALA A 498 -18.59 7.10 33.36
CA ALA A 498 -18.57 8.34 34.16
C ALA A 498 -19.57 9.37 33.61
N ASP A 499 -20.74 8.91 33.13
CA ASP A 499 -21.80 9.80 32.65
C ASP A 499 -23.20 9.33 33.08
N LYS A 500 -23.29 8.89 34.35
CA LYS A 500 -24.54 8.70 35.08
C LYS A 500 -24.28 9.00 36.55
N THR A 501 -24.19 10.27 36.90
CA THR A 501 -24.59 10.88 38.19
C THR A 501 -23.96 12.27 38.29
N THR A 502 -24.69 13.28 37.82
CA THR A 502 -25.06 14.50 38.57
C THR A 502 -26.00 15.31 37.69
#